data_AF-A0A2T0JR85-F1
#
_entry.id   AF-A0A2T0JR85-F1
#
_cell.length_a   1.000
_cell.length_b   1.000
_cell.length_c   1.000
_cell.angle_alpha   90.00
_cell.angle_beta   90.00
_cell.angle_gamma   90.00
#
_symmetry.space_group_name_H-M   'P 1'
#
loop_
_entity.id
_entity.type
_entity.pdbx_description
1 polymer ?
#
loop_
_entity_poly.entity_id
_entity_poly.type
_entity_poly.pdbx_seq_one_letter_code
_entity_poly.pdbx_strand_id
1 'polypeptide(L)'
;MIRVGGVDHLFKLTGADTGGRFAMEEFTLAPGIVGARPHVHHGHDEYFYVLEGELTVHDGEGEVTAGPGHSLSAVRGAPHGYRNAGDSPVRGLCLYTPAGYEDYFRQVHAAVDAGAELTESLLAEFRSRFRTTPF
;
A
#
# COMPACT_ATOMS: atom_id res chain seq x y z
N MET A 1 -1.74 -1.50 14.96
CA MET A 1 -2.46 -1.70 13.69
C MET A 1 -2.89 -0.33 13.22
N ILE A 2 -2.60 0.03 11.98
CA ILE A 2 -3.00 1.28 11.34
C ILE A 2 -4.15 0.94 10.38
N ARG A 3 -5.26 1.67 10.44
CA ARG A 3 -6.37 1.48 9.50
C ARG A 3 -6.49 2.69 8.59
N VAL A 4 -6.38 2.47 7.28
CA VAL A 4 -6.44 3.52 6.25
C VAL A 4 -7.28 3.00 5.07
N GLY A 5 -8.27 3.76 4.62
CA GLY A 5 -9.04 3.41 3.40
C GLY A 5 -9.78 2.06 3.44
N GLY A 6 -10.06 1.51 4.63
CA GLY A 6 -10.65 0.18 4.77
C GLY A 6 -9.64 -0.98 4.73
N VAL A 7 -8.35 -0.67 4.68
CA VAL A 7 -7.24 -1.63 4.78
C VAL A 7 -6.67 -1.62 6.20
N ASP A 8 -6.39 -2.79 6.73
CA ASP A 8 -5.65 -2.95 7.98
C ASP A 8 -4.18 -3.19 7.68
N HIS A 9 -3.33 -2.31 8.22
CA HIS A 9 -1.87 -2.31 8.06
C HIS A 9 -1.19 -2.67 9.39
N LEU A 10 -0.31 -3.66 9.34
CA LEU A 10 0.54 -4.08 10.44
C LEU A 10 2.01 -4.08 10.00
N PHE A 11 2.69 -2.96 10.25
CA PHE A 11 4.14 -2.87 10.06
C PHE A 11 4.88 -3.87 10.95
N LYS A 12 5.56 -4.82 10.32
CA LYS A 12 6.39 -5.86 10.96
C LYS A 12 7.81 -5.37 11.17
N LEU A 13 8.33 -4.62 10.19
CA LEU A 13 9.64 -3.98 10.22
C LEU A 13 9.50 -2.56 9.69
N THR A 14 10.21 -1.63 10.30
CA THR A 14 10.23 -0.21 9.96
C THR A 14 11.64 0.21 9.58
N GLY A 15 11.82 1.43 9.07
CA GLY A 15 13.14 2.00 8.84
C GLY A 15 14.03 2.01 10.08
N ALA A 16 13.46 2.12 11.28
CA ALA A 16 14.21 2.05 12.53
C ALA A 16 14.83 0.65 12.75
N ASP A 17 14.08 -0.41 12.40
CA ASP A 17 14.52 -1.79 12.56
C ASP A 17 15.56 -2.21 11.51
N THR A 18 15.48 -1.62 10.30
CA THR A 18 16.29 -2.04 9.14
C THR A 18 17.48 -1.11 8.84
N GLY A 19 17.65 -0.04 9.62
CA GLY A 19 18.62 1.00 9.33
C GLY A 19 18.31 1.77 8.04
N GLY A 20 17.03 2.01 7.77
CA GLY A 20 16.53 2.76 6.62
C GLY A 20 16.48 1.98 5.30
N ARG A 21 16.84 0.69 5.31
CA ARG A 21 16.97 -0.10 4.08
C ARG A 21 15.63 -0.51 3.49
N PHE A 22 14.68 -0.93 4.32
CA PHE A 22 13.32 -1.25 3.89
C PHE A 22 12.34 -1.18 5.06
N ALA A 23 11.05 -1.03 4.76
CA ALA A 23 9.98 -1.28 5.70
C ALA A 23 9.11 -2.41 5.15
N MET A 24 8.49 -3.20 6.03
CA MET A 24 7.63 -4.30 5.66
C MET A 24 6.39 -4.32 6.53
N GLU A 25 5.24 -4.46 5.90
CA GLU A 25 3.95 -4.64 6.55
C GLU A 25 3.27 -5.93 6.12
N GLU A 26 2.36 -6.39 6.97
CA GLU A 26 1.27 -7.26 6.56
C GLU A 26 0.01 -6.41 6.41
N PHE A 27 -0.67 -6.52 5.27
CA PHE A 27 -1.92 -5.83 5.01
C PHE A 27 -3.07 -6.83 4.84
N THR A 28 -4.28 -6.40 5.17
CA THR A 28 -5.52 -7.17 4.95
C THR A 28 -6.57 -6.33 4.22
N LEU A 29 -7.19 -6.89 3.18
CA LEU A 29 -8.32 -6.29 2.47
C LEU A 29 -9.54 -7.20 2.55
N ALA A 30 -10.68 -6.65 2.98
CA ALA A 30 -11.97 -7.30 2.81
C ALA A 30 -12.37 -7.33 1.31
N PRO A 31 -13.31 -8.21 0.92
CA PRO A 31 -13.87 -8.25 -0.43
C PRO A 31 -14.33 -6.87 -0.93
N GLY A 32 -14.00 -6.53 -2.17
CA GLY A 32 -14.41 -5.28 -2.82
C GLY A 32 -13.67 -4.02 -2.38
N ILE A 33 -12.75 -4.11 -1.41
CA ILE A 33 -11.96 -2.95 -0.97
C ILE A 33 -10.89 -2.60 -2.01
N VAL A 34 -10.84 -1.32 -2.37
CA VAL A 34 -9.72 -0.73 -3.12
C VAL A 34 -8.66 -0.31 -2.10
N GLY A 35 -7.53 -1.00 -2.09
CA GLY A 35 -6.48 -0.71 -1.11
C GLY A 35 -5.70 0.55 -1.46
N ALA A 36 -5.32 0.69 -2.73
CA ALA A 36 -4.79 1.94 -3.26
C ALA A 36 -5.28 2.17 -4.67
N ARG A 37 -5.85 3.36 -4.92
CA ARG A 37 -6.10 3.84 -6.28
C ARG A 37 -4.79 3.99 -7.06
N PRO A 38 -4.81 3.93 -8.40
CA PRO A 38 -3.62 4.10 -9.22
C PRO A 38 -2.78 5.33 -8.84
N HIS A 39 -1.49 5.11 -8.66
CA HIS A 39 -0.51 6.11 -8.28
C HIS A 39 0.90 5.69 -8.74
N VAL A 40 1.85 6.62 -8.62
CA VAL A 40 3.26 6.41 -8.96
C VAL A 40 4.12 6.79 -7.77
N HIS A 41 4.98 5.87 -7.32
CA HIS A 41 6.05 6.16 -6.38
C HIS A 41 7.30 6.63 -7.14
N HIS A 42 7.83 7.79 -6.78
CA HIS A 42 9.11 8.32 -7.29
C HIS A 42 10.24 8.17 -6.28
N GLY A 43 9.92 7.78 -5.05
CA GLY A 43 10.86 7.77 -3.94
C GLY A 43 11.32 6.41 -3.45
N HIS A 44 10.59 5.35 -3.79
CA HIS A 44 10.82 3.99 -3.32
C HIS A 44 10.20 3.00 -4.32
N ASP A 45 10.65 1.76 -4.22
CA ASP A 45 10.06 0.60 -4.88
C ASP A 45 9.10 -0.08 -3.89
N GLU A 46 8.00 -0.63 -4.40
CA GLU A 46 6.99 -1.38 -3.63
C GLU A 46 6.91 -2.82 -4.15
N TYR A 47 6.86 -3.80 -3.24
CA TYR A 47 6.76 -5.21 -3.59
C TYR A 47 5.68 -5.89 -2.75
N PHE A 48 4.83 -6.67 -3.42
CA PHE A 48 3.74 -7.42 -2.79
C PHE A 48 4.09 -8.91 -2.76
N TYR A 49 3.73 -9.59 -1.68
CA TYR A 49 3.74 -11.05 -1.57
C TYR A 49 2.41 -11.53 -1.01
N VAL A 50 1.70 -12.36 -1.75
CA VAL A 50 0.34 -12.80 -1.36
C VAL A 50 0.43 -13.99 -0.41
N LEU A 51 -0.16 -13.87 0.76
CA LEU A 51 -0.23 -14.92 1.78
C LEU A 51 -1.54 -15.71 1.69
N GLU A 52 -2.65 -15.03 1.44
CA GLU A 52 -4.00 -15.58 1.42
C GLU A 52 -4.89 -14.76 0.48
N GLY A 53 -5.86 -15.41 -0.17
CA GLY A 53 -6.75 -14.78 -1.13
C GLY A 53 -6.08 -14.41 -2.45
N GLU A 54 -6.75 -13.58 -3.24
CA GLU A 54 -6.28 -13.12 -4.55
C GLU A 54 -6.18 -11.59 -4.60
N LEU A 55 -4.96 -11.07 -4.78
CA LEU A 55 -4.70 -9.64 -4.91
C LEU A 55 -4.74 -9.25 -6.39
N THR A 56 -5.59 -8.28 -6.76
CA THR A 56 -5.58 -7.69 -8.10
C THR A 56 -4.80 -6.40 -8.08
N VAL A 57 -3.77 -6.30 -8.92
CA VAL A 57 -2.93 -5.12 -9.10
C VAL A 57 -3.12 -4.59 -10.51
N HIS A 58 -3.36 -3.29 -10.63
CA HIS A 58 -3.26 -2.59 -11.91
C HIS A 58 -1.80 -2.15 -12.10
N ASP A 59 -1.19 -2.44 -13.26
CA ASP A 59 0.25 -2.16 -13.53
C ASP A 59 0.50 -1.02 -14.52
N GLY A 60 -0.58 -0.32 -14.93
CA GLY A 60 -0.55 0.77 -15.89
C GLY A 60 -1.03 0.36 -17.27
N GLU A 61 -0.89 -0.92 -17.62
CA GLU A 61 -1.32 -1.47 -18.91
C GLU A 61 -2.59 -2.33 -18.76
N GLY A 62 -2.79 -2.92 -17.58
CA GLY A 62 -4.00 -3.66 -17.26
C GLY A 62 -4.01 -4.13 -15.81
N GLU A 63 -4.83 -5.15 -15.54
CA GLU A 63 -4.90 -5.80 -14.23
C GLU A 63 -4.27 -7.19 -14.26
N VAL A 64 -3.51 -7.49 -13.21
CA VAL A 64 -2.94 -8.81 -12.94
C VAL A 64 -3.44 -9.27 -11.57
N THR A 65 -3.96 -10.49 -11.50
CA THR A 65 -4.38 -11.12 -10.24
C THR A 65 -3.35 -12.15 -9.80
N ALA A 66 -2.93 -12.08 -8.54
CA ALA A 66 -1.97 -13.00 -7.94
C ALA A 66 -2.57 -13.67 -6.70
N GLY A 67 -2.50 -15.00 -6.66
CA GLY A 67 -2.87 -15.81 -5.51
C GLY A 67 -1.69 -16.11 -4.57
N PRO A 68 -1.90 -16.92 -3.52
CA PRO A 68 -0.89 -17.18 -2.50
C PRO A 68 0.42 -17.72 -3.06
N GLY A 69 1.54 -17.25 -2.51
CA GLY A 69 2.89 -17.63 -2.93
C GLY A 69 3.47 -16.81 -4.08
N HIS A 70 2.67 -16.00 -4.77
CA HIS A 70 3.13 -15.12 -5.83
C HIS A 70 3.64 -13.79 -5.29
N SER A 71 4.55 -13.17 -6.06
CA SER A 71 5.04 -11.82 -5.83
C SER A 71 4.67 -10.90 -6.98
N LEU A 72 4.43 -9.63 -6.69
CA LEU A 72 4.26 -8.56 -7.67
C LEU A 72 5.22 -7.43 -7.32
N SER A 73 5.68 -6.70 -8.34
CA SER A 73 6.61 -5.58 -8.16
C SER A 73 6.06 -4.32 -8.78
N ALA A 74 6.06 -3.24 -8.01
CA ALA A 74 5.81 -1.88 -8.43
C ALA A 74 7.07 -1.04 -8.17
N VAL A 75 8.04 -1.15 -9.10
CA VAL A 75 9.28 -0.38 -9.00
C VAL A 75 9.02 1.12 -9.22
N ARG A 76 9.88 1.97 -8.69
CA ARG A 76 9.77 3.43 -8.83
C ARG A 76 9.51 3.85 -10.28
N GLY A 77 8.58 4.78 -10.46
CA GLY A 77 8.15 5.26 -11.78
C GLY A 77 7.10 4.37 -12.47
N ALA A 78 6.87 3.14 -12.00
CA ALA A 78 5.81 2.30 -12.52
C ALA A 78 4.46 2.69 -11.89
N PRO A 79 3.44 3.02 -12.70
CA PRO A 79 2.10 3.25 -12.18
C PRO A 79 1.49 1.95 -11.67
N HIS A 80 0.84 2.03 -10.51
CA HIS A 80 0.17 0.87 -9.95
C HIS A 80 -0.94 1.24 -8.97
N GLY A 81 -1.86 0.31 -8.77
CA GLY A 81 -2.88 0.35 -7.72
C GLY A 81 -3.32 -1.07 -7.41
N TYR A 82 -3.97 -1.29 -6.28
CA TYR A 82 -4.40 -2.64 -5.91
C TYR A 82 -5.74 -2.67 -5.20
N ARG A 83 -6.45 -3.78 -5.39
CA ARG A 83 -7.78 -4.03 -4.83
C ARG A 83 -8.01 -5.51 -4.59
N ASN A 84 -8.99 -5.81 -3.75
CA ASN A 84 -9.53 -7.15 -3.64
C ASN A 84 -10.77 -7.25 -4.56
N ALA A 85 -10.60 -7.91 -5.71
CA ALA A 85 -11.66 -8.15 -6.68
C ALA A 85 -12.54 -9.36 -6.36
N GLY A 86 -12.10 -10.21 -5.41
CA GLY A 86 -12.74 -11.46 -5.07
C GLY A 86 -13.80 -11.33 -3.99
N ASP A 87 -14.28 -12.49 -3.53
CA ASP A 87 -15.33 -12.65 -2.52
C ASP A 87 -14.79 -13.03 -1.12
N SER A 88 -13.48 -13.22 -1.01
CA SER A 88 -12.78 -13.64 0.22
C SER A 88 -11.72 -12.63 0.62
N PRO A 89 -11.39 -12.48 1.93
CA PRO A 89 -10.33 -11.58 2.36
C PRO A 89 -8.97 -11.90 1.73
N VAL A 90 -8.20 -10.85 1.45
CA VAL A 90 -6.81 -10.95 0.99
C VAL A 90 -5.89 -10.59 2.13
N ARG A 91 -4.83 -11.37 2.32
CA ARG A 91 -3.71 -11.04 3.20
C ARG A 91 -2.42 -11.10 2.40
N GLY A 92 -1.58 -10.09 2.55
CA GLY A 92 -0.30 -10.02 1.88
C GLY A 92 0.74 -9.29 2.71
N LEU A 93 2.00 -9.45 2.31
CA LEU A 93 3.08 -8.58 2.75
C LEU A 93 3.28 -7.49 1.70
N CYS A 94 3.57 -6.28 2.18
CA CYS A 94 4.10 -5.22 1.34
C CYS A 94 5.46 -4.76 1.86
N LEU A 95 6.41 -4.57 0.96
CA LEU A 95 7.75 -4.08 1.26
C LEU A 95 8.04 -2.80 0.50
N TYR A 96 8.58 -1.81 1.21
CA TYR A 96 8.99 -0.52 0.69
C TYR A 96 10.50 -0.37 0.77
N THR A 97 11.18 0.00 -0.32
CA THR A 97 12.64 0.23 -0.32
C THR A 97 13.06 1.44 -1.15
N PRO A 98 13.85 2.39 -0.58
CA PRO A 98 14.27 2.45 0.83
C PRO A 98 13.07 2.64 1.77
N ALA A 99 13.31 2.48 3.08
CA ALA A 99 12.27 2.72 4.08
C ALA A 99 11.84 4.21 4.12
N GLY A 100 10.77 4.49 4.86
CA GLY A 100 10.24 5.83 5.12
C GLY A 100 8.80 6.00 4.65
N TYR A 101 8.31 5.15 3.74
CA TYR A 101 6.92 5.22 3.28
C TYR A 101 5.91 4.80 4.36
N GLU A 102 6.33 4.04 5.38
CA GLU A 102 5.48 3.70 6.53
C GLU A 102 4.96 4.96 7.27
N ASP A 103 5.67 6.09 7.19
CA ASP A 103 5.25 7.34 7.82
C ASP A 103 4.05 7.98 7.10
N TYR A 104 3.83 7.69 5.82
CA TYR A 104 2.61 8.09 5.13
C TYR A 104 1.39 7.51 5.82
N PHE A 105 1.39 6.20 6.09
CA PHE A 105 0.29 5.51 6.74
C PHE A 105 0.09 6.02 8.17
N ARG A 106 1.16 6.27 8.92
CA ARG A 106 1.09 6.87 10.27
C ARG A 106 0.45 8.25 10.24
N GLN A 107 0.84 9.09 9.28
CA GLN A 107 0.32 10.45 9.16
C GLN A 107 -1.17 10.46 8.78
N VAL A 108 -1.59 9.62 7.83
CA VAL A 108 -3.00 9.48 7.46
C VAL A 108 -3.83 8.97 8.63
N HIS A 109 -3.33 7.94 9.33
CA HIS A 109 -4.01 7.38 10.50
C HIS A 109 -4.20 8.42 11.61
N ALA A 110 -3.16 9.17 11.95
CA ALA A 110 -3.24 10.22 12.96
C ALA A 110 -4.22 11.34 12.58
N ALA A 111 -4.29 11.71 11.30
CA ALA A 111 -5.26 12.70 10.82
C ALA A 111 -6.71 12.21 10.97
N VAL A 112 -6.98 10.96 10.59
CA VAL A 112 -8.30 10.35 10.72
C VAL A 112 -8.70 10.18 12.19
N ASP A 113 -7.77 9.76 13.05
CA ASP A 113 -7.99 9.64 14.50
C ASP A 113 -8.30 11.00 15.14
N ALA A 114 -7.70 12.08 14.61
CA ALA A 114 -8.02 13.45 14.98
C ALA A 114 -9.33 14.00 14.37
N GLY A 115 -10.09 13.18 13.62
CA GLY A 115 -11.39 13.52 13.07
C GLY A 115 -11.38 14.05 11.62
N ALA A 116 -10.26 13.97 10.91
CA ALA A 116 -10.23 14.33 9.50
C ALA A 116 -11.03 13.32 8.65
N GLU A 117 -11.78 13.83 7.67
CA GLU A 117 -12.42 12.98 6.65
C GLU A 117 -11.36 12.51 5.64
N LEU A 118 -11.38 11.21 5.33
CA LEU A 118 -10.45 10.63 4.37
C LEU A 118 -10.89 10.91 2.94
N THR A 119 -10.40 12.00 2.37
CA THR A 119 -10.69 12.42 0.99
C THR A 119 -9.51 12.14 0.05
N GLU A 120 -9.78 12.11 -1.26
CA GLU A 120 -8.72 11.98 -2.27
C GLU A 120 -7.70 13.13 -2.21
N SER A 121 -8.15 14.35 -1.94
CA SER A 121 -7.25 15.50 -1.80
C SER A 121 -6.34 15.36 -0.60
N LEU A 122 -6.86 14.90 0.54
CA LEU A 122 -6.06 14.63 1.74
C LEU A 122 -5.03 13.53 1.49
N LEU A 123 -5.47 12.41 0.89
CA LEU A 123 -4.57 11.31 0.53
C LEU A 123 -3.48 11.76 -0.45
N ALA A 124 -3.82 12.56 -1.47
CA ALA A 124 -2.86 13.11 -2.43
C ALA A 124 -1.86 14.07 -1.76
N GLU A 125 -2.33 14.92 -0.84
CA GLU A 125 -1.46 15.80 -0.06
C GLU A 125 -0.44 15.00 0.75
N PHE A 126 -0.88 14.01 1.53
CA PHE A 126 0.02 13.17 2.32
C PHE A 126 0.99 12.39 1.42
N ARG A 127 0.51 11.78 0.32
CA ARG A 127 1.36 11.07 -0.66
C ARG A 127 2.44 11.96 -1.25
N SER A 128 2.14 13.23 -1.52
CA SER A 128 3.09 14.17 -2.12
C SER A 128 4.35 14.38 -1.26
N ARG A 129 4.20 14.33 0.08
CA ARG A 129 5.31 14.44 1.06
C ARG A 129 6.31 13.29 0.93
N PHE A 130 5.89 12.17 0.35
CA PHE A 130 6.69 10.95 0.15
C PHE A 130 6.98 10.68 -1.33
N ARG A 131 7.00 11.74 -2.17
CA ARG A 131 7.30 11.64 -3.60
C ARG A 131 6.39 10.63 -4.30
N THR A 132 5.10 10.66 -4.00
CA THR A 132 4.08 9.81 -4.62
C THR A 132 3.02 10.69 -5.27
N THR A 133 2.68 10.41 -6.53
CA THR A 133 1.69 11.18 -7.31
C THR A 133 0.53 10.29 -7.76
N PRO A 134 -0.69 10.84 -7.97
CA PRO A 134 -1.74 10.12 -8.68
C PRO A 134 -1.29 9.68 -10.09
N PHE A 135 -1.95 8.66 -10.63
CA PHE A 135 -1.81 8.18 -12.01
C PHE A 135 -3.17 8.22 -12.72
#